data_AF-A0A6B3RK28-F1
#
_entry.id   AF-A0A6B3RK28-F1
#
_cell.length_a   1.000
_cell.length_b   1.000
_cell.length_c   1.000
_cell.angle_alpha   90.00
_cell.angle_beta   90.00
_cell.angle_gamma   90.00
#
_symmetry.space_group_name_H-M   'P 1'
#
loop_
_entity.id
_entity.type
_entity.pdbx_description
1 polymer ?
#
loop_
_entity_poly.entity_id
_entity_poly.type
_entity_poly.pdbx_seq_one_letter_code
_entity_poly.pdbx_strand_id
1 'polypeptide(L)'
;MSMNTALSGLTAAQSDIAATSHNIANVGTIGFRGSRTEFADIYNQSPFSVSRTTVGSGTQVTRVAQDFSQGSIVGTGNRLDLAIEGAGFFALRPTNITPGATAETLYSRAGAFGLSADGTIVNASGQQLLGWPVAMDGHTLSEALGTAMPLKIPLAMGFPAATSRLSMELSLPTDPAMAGAQEAVPPSAPFAANDPTTWAHRTNVPMFDAEGRSIEAELYLVRTSNPSEASPNTSYEVHLVRDGIQLEPGAAQQVTFGADGALVDGSGALSFSGSEGTVSLSLADSVLRDRPFQTRSASHNGQTQTQLTTLDIDSKGTVWAVYGSEERVAQGKLLLVNFSNPGGLRVMGAAAFAATTDSGLPMAGSPGGSGFGLLRSGALEKANVDLTEELVNLITAQRNYQASAKAMETSSSMMQTIMNLRS
;
A
#
# COMPACT_ATOMS: atom_id res chain seq x y z
N MET A 1 -37.52 13.73 -50.05
CA MET A 1 -37.55 14.22 -48.65
C MET A 1 -37.61 13.08 -47.62
N SER A 2 -38.22 11.92 -47.92
CA SER A 2 -38.25 10.74 -47.02
C SER A 2 -36.90 10.04 -46.83
N MET A 3 -36.03 9.97 -47.85
CA MET A 3 -34.76 9.24 -47.75
C MET A 3 -33.79 9.82 -46.72
N ASN A 4 -33.64 11.15 -46.64
CA ASN A 4 -32.70 11.77 -45.70
C ASN A 4 -33.17 11.58 -44.26
N THR A 5 -34.47 11.70 -44.00
CA THR A 5 -35.06 11.43 -42.68
C THR A 5 -34.84 9.97 -42.28
N ALA A 6 -35.10 9.01 -43.18
CA ALA A 6 -34.89 7.59 -42.91
C ALA A 6 -33.40 7.22 -42.74
N LEU A 7 -32.50 7.83 -43.53
CA LEU A 7 -31.05 7.66 -43.38
C LEU A 7 -30.57 8.19 -42.03
N SER A 8 -31.03 9.38 -41.63
CA SER A 8 -30.67 9.97 -40.34
C SER A 8 -31.11 9.09 -39.16
N GLY A 9 -32.34 8.55 -39.20
CA GLY A 9 -32.84 7.59 -38.22
C GLY A 9 -32.04 6.28 -38.18
N LEU A 10 -31.59 5.79 -39.34
CA LEU A 10 -30.75 4.58 -39.43
C LEU A 10 -29.38 4.82 -38.78
N THR A 11 -28.73 5.96 -39.04
CA THR A 11 -27.45 6.31 -38.43
C THR A 11 -27.54 6.54 -36.92
N ALA A 12 -28.65 7.13 -36.46
CA ALA A 12 -28.93 7.33 -35.05
C ALA A 12 -29.12 5.99 -34.32
N ALA A 13 -29.95 5.09 -34.88
CA ALA A 13 -30.15 3.75 -34.33
C ALA A 13 -28.86 2.92 -34.34
N GLN A 14 -27.99 3.07 -35.35
CA GLN A 14 -26.68 2.40 -35.38
C GLN A 14 -25.78 2.85 -34.22
N SER A 15 -25.77 4.15 -33.92
CA SER A 15 -24.99 4.69 -32.79
C SER A 15 -25.52 4.22 -31.45
N ASP A 16 -26.84 4.13 -31.30
CA ASP A 16 -27.52 3.61 -30.11
C ASP A 16 -27.16 2.14 -29.87
N ILE A 17 -27.28 1.30 -30.91
CA ILE A 17 -26.86 -0.11 -30.87
C ILE A 17 -25.39 -0.23 -30.45
N ALA A 18 -24.51 0.64 -30.96
CA ALA A 18 -23.09 0.60 -30.62
C ALA A 18 -22.85 0.95 -29.14
N ALA A 19 -23.51 1.98 -28.60
CA ALA A 19 -23.38 2.38 -27.20
C ALA A 19 -23.93 1.30 -26.25
N THR A 20 -25.14 0.80 -26.49
CA THR A 20 -25.75 -0.30 -25.72
C THR A 20 -24.90 -1.57 -25.78
N SER A 21 -24.38 -1.94 -26.96
CA SER A 21 -23.50 -3.11 -27.10
C SER A 21 -22.22 -2.96 -26.30
N HIS A 22 -21.64 -1.75 -26.28
CA HIS A 22 -20.47 -1.45 -25.48
C HIS A 22 -20.75 -1.52 -23.97
N ASN A 23 -21.92 -1.07 -23.52
CA ASN A 23 -22.34 -1.21 -22.13
C ASN A 23 -22.47 -2.68 -21.73
N ILE A 24 -23.16 -3.48 -22.56
CA ILE A 24 -23.33 -4.94 -22.35
C ILE A 24 -21.98 -5.64 -22.27
N ALA A 25 -21.04 -5.32 -23.17
CA ALA A 25 -19.71 -5.93 -23.18
C ALA A 25 -18.90 -5.61 -21.91
N ASN A 26 -19.13 -4.47 -21.29
CA ASN A 26 -18.36 -3.98 -20.13
C ASN A 26 -19.11 -4.11 -18.79
N VAL A 27 -20.24 -4.82 -18.73
CA VAL A 27 -21.00 -5.01 -17.48
C VAL A 27 -20.17 -5.70 -16.37
N GLY A 28 -19.18 -6.52 -16.76
CA GLY A 28 -18.24 -7.16 -15.83
C GLY A 28 -17.04 -6.30 -15.44
N THR A 29 -16.82 -5.16 -16.11
CA THR A 29 -15.63 -4.33 -15.91
C THR A 29 -15.81 -3.46 -14.66
N ILE A 30 -14.85 -3.55 -13.73
CA ILE A 30 -14.85 -2.80 -12.47
C ILE A 30 -14.72 -1.29 -12.76
N GLY A 31 -15.54 -0.47 -12.09
CA GLY A 31 -15.52 0.98 -12.24
C GLY A 31 -15.95 1.50 -13.62
N PHE A 32 -16.50 0.65 -14.50
CA PHE A 32 -17.04 1.07 -15.78
C PHE A 32 -18.28 1.95 -15.61
N ARG A 33 -18.40 2.97 -16.46
CA ARG A 33 -19.55 3.88 -16.52
C ARG A 33 -20.32 3.64 -17.80
N GLY A 34 -21.62 3.37 -17.66
CA GLY A 34 -22.53 3.20 -18.79
C GLY A 34 -22.58 4.45 -19.65
N SER A 35 -22.81 4.26 -20.95
CA SER A 35 -22.93 5.33 -21.92
C SER A 35 -24.32 5.36 -22.54
N ARG A 36 -24.87 6.56 -22.77
CA ARG A 36 -26.17 6.74 -23.44
C ARG A 36 -26.03 7.69 -24.62
N THR A 37 -26.72 7.39 -25.72
CA THR A 37 -26.81 8.31 -26.86
C THR A 37 -27.91 9.33 -26.63
N GLU A 38 -27.59 10.61 -26.77
CA GLU A 38 -28.54 11.72 -26.69
C GLU A 38 -28.85 12.21 -28.11
N PHE A 39 -30.14 12.29 -28.45
CA PHE A 39 -30.62 12.66 -29.77
C PHE A 39 -31.22 14.07 -29.78
N ALA A 40 -31.13 14.74 -30.92
CA ALA A 40 -31.89 15.95 -31.24
C ALA A 40 -32.67 15.74 -32.54
N ASP A 41 -33.79 16.43 -32.68
CA ASP A 41 -34.52 16.52 -33.94
C ASP A 41 -33.89 17.57 -34.85
N ILE A 42 -34.04 17.39 -36.16
CA ILE A 42 -33.57 18.34 -37.17
C ILE A 42 -34.78 19.04 -37.77
N TYR A 43 -34.81 20.38 -37.68
CA TYR A 43 -35.81 21.21 -38.35
C TYR A 43 -35.17 22.16 -39.35
N ASN A 44 -35.67 22.16 -40.59
CA ASN A 44 -35.26 23.13 -41.60
C ASN A 44 -36.13 24.40 -41.46
N GLN A 45 -35.58 25.46 -40.87
CA GLN A 45 -36.23 26.77 -40.86
C GLN A 45 -35.82 27.56 -42.10
N SER A 46 -36.71 27.62 -43.10
CA SER A 46 -36.59 28.60 -44.19
C SER A 46 -37.29 29.90 -43.76
N PRO A 47 -36.71 31.09 -44.01
CA PRO A 47 -37.28 32.38 -43.59
C PRO A 47 -38.66 32.70 -44.20
N PHE A 48 -39.12 31.92 -45.19
CA PHE A 48 -40.43 32.04 -45.82
C PHE A 48 -41.43 30.93 -45.44
N SER A 49 -41.04 29.98 -44.57
CA SER A 49 -41.90 28.86 -44.17
C SER A 49 -42.72 29.20 -42.93
N VAL A 50 -44.02 28.92 -42.96
CA VAL A 50 -44.89 29.01 -41.78
C VAL A 50 -44.53 27.85 -40.84
N SER A 51 -44.02 28.18 -39.64
CA SER A 51 -43.52 27.18 -38.68
C SER A 51 -44.54 26.09 -38.31
N ARG A 52 -45.86 26.37 -38.43
CA ARG A 52 -46.94 25.39 -38.17
C ARG A 52 -47.07 24.28 -39.22
N THR A 53 -46.52 24.45 -40.43
CA THR A 53 -46.66 23.47 -41.54
C THR A 53 -45.35 22.82 -41.94
N THR A 54 -44.25 23.09 -41.23
CA THR A 54 -42.93 22.54 -41.56
C THR A 54 -42.81 21.13 -41.01
N VAL A 55 -42.56 20.15 -41.89
CA VAL A 55 -42.30 18.75 -41.50
C VAL A 55 -40.86 18.62 -41.02
N GLY A 56 -40.63 17.85 -39.95
CA GLY A 56 -39.30 17.58 -39.42
C GLY A 56 -38.39 16.89 -40.45
N SER A 57 -37.09 17.17 -40.39
CA SER A 57 -36.10 16.71 -41.37
C SER A 57 -35.33 15.46 -40.93
N GLY A 58 -35.56 14.94 -39.72
CA GLY A 58 -34.89 13.75 -39.21
C GLY A 58 -34.41 13.91 -37.78
N THR A 59 -33.42 13.09 -37.40
CA THR A 59 -32.78 13.11 -36.08
C THR A 59 -31.27 13.03 -36.23
N GLN A 60 -30.53 13.58 -35.26
CA GLN A 60 -29.08 13.48 -35.17
C GLN A 60 -28.67 13.10 -33.76
N VAL A 61 -27.56 12.36 -33.64
CA VAL A 61 -26.90 12.13 -32.35
C VAL A 61 -26.17 13.40 -31.94
N THR A 62 -26.59 14.01 -30.83
CA THR A 62 -25.97 15.20 -30.25
C THR A 62 -24.68 14.84 -29.53
N ARG A 63 -24.72 13.77 -28.71
CA ARG A 63 -23.60 13.34 -27.88
C ARG A 63 -23.80 11.90 -27.37
N VAL A 64 -22.69 11.21 -27.07
CA VAL A 64 -22.69 10.01 -26.23
C VAL A 64 -22.24 10.40 -24.83
N ALA A 65 -23.17 10.45 -23.88
CA ALA A 65 -22.91 10.89 -22.51
C ALA A 65 -22.61 9.69 -21.60
N GLN A 66 -21.69 9.85 -20.66
CA GLN A 66 -21.39 8.86 -19.62
C GLN A 66 -22.31 9.07 -18.42
N ASP A 67 -22.84 8.00 -17.84
CA ASP A 67 -23.58 8.02 -16.59
C ASP A 67 -22.63 7.74 -15.42
N PHE A 68 -22.54 8.70 -14.49
CA PHE A 68 -21.70 8.62 -13.28
C PHE A 68 -22.48 8.21 -12.03
N SER A 69 -23.69 7.68 -12.18
CA SER A 69 -24.42 7.01 -11.10
C SER A 69 -23.58 5.89 -10.47
N GLN A 70 -23.75 5.70 -9.16
CA GLN A 70 -22.99 4.73 -8.37
C GLN A 70 -23.38 3.28 -8.75
N GLY A 71 -22.38 2.42 -8.96
CA GLY A 71 -22.56 0.99 -9.15
C GLY A 71 -22.65 0.21 -7.84
N SER A 72 -23.00 -1.07 -7.92
CA SER A 72 -23.05 -1.95 -6.74
C SER A 72 -21.64 -2.20 -6.18
N ILE A 73 -21.49 -2.14 -4.86
CA ILE A 73 -20.22 -2.41 -4.18
C ILE A 73 -20.21 -3.83 -3.64
N VAL A 74 -19.18 -4.58 -4.00
CA VAL A 74 -19.02 -5.99 -3.61
C VAL A 74 -17.72 -6.16 -2.84
N GLY A 75 -17.78 -6.85 -1.71
CA GLY A 75 -16.60 -7.19 -0.91
C GLY A 75 -15.76 -8.27 -1.60
N THR A 76 -14.45 -8.06 -1.66
CA THR A 76 -13.46 -8.99 -2.24
C THR A 76 -12.55 -9.62 -1.19
N GLY A 77 -12.41 -8.98 -0.02
CA GLY A 77 -11.51 -9.39 1.05
C GLY A 77 -10.05 -8.97 0.84
N ASN A 78 -9.67 -8.45 -0.33
CA ASN A 78 -8.35 -7.89 -0.58
C ASN A 78 -8.29 -6.42 -0.15
N ARG A 79 -7.39 -6.04 0.76
CA ARG A 79 -7.35 -4.68 1.33
C ARG A 79 -6.99 -3.58 0.32
N LEU A 80 -6.28 -3.94 -0.75
CA LEU A 80 -5.93 -3.03 -1.84
C LEU A 80 -7.05 -2.86 -2.87
N ASP A 81 -8.14 -3.62 -2.73
CA ASP A 81 -9.36 -3.35 -3.45
C ASP A 81 -10.13 -2.26 -2.72
N LEU A 82 -10.27 -1.12 -3.38
CA LEU A 82 -10.89 0.09 -2.83
C LEU A 82 -12.16 0.44 -3.60
N ALA A 83 -13.24 0.71 -2.88
CA ALA A 83 -14.45 1.28 -3.44
C ALA A 83 -14.70 2.67 -2.86
N ILE A 84 -15.15 3.60 -3.70
CA ILE A 84 -15.61 4.93 -3.28
C ILE A 84 -17.13 4.85 -3.09
N GLU A 85 -17.59 5.10 -1.86
CA GLU A 85 -19.00 5.24 -1.52
C GLU A 85 -19.39 6.72 -1.60
N GLY A 86 -19.89 7.15 -2.77
CA GLY A 86 -20.37 8.52 -3.02
C GLY A 86 -19.65 9.21 -4.18
N ALA A 87 -19.47 10.53 -4.08
CA ALA A 87 -18.82 11.33 -5.12
C ALA A 87 -17.29 11.28 -5.05
N GLY A 88 -16.62 11.41 -6.19
CA GLY A 88 -15.16 11.42 -6.29
C GLY A 88 -14.58 10.38 -7.26
N PHE A 89 -13.30 10.55 -7.58
CA PHE A 89 -12.50 9.66 -8.42
C PHE A 89 -11.13 9.48 -7.77
N PHE A 90 -10.52 8.31 -7.95
CA PHE A 90 -9.11 8.11 -7.69
C PHE A 90 -8.28 8.90 -8.69
N ALA A 91 -7.23 9.57 -8.23
CA ALA A 91 -6.25 10.21 -9.08
C ALA A 91 -5.09 9.22 -9.35
N LEU A 92 -4.80 9.00 -10.63
CA LEU A 92 -3.82 8.04 -11.11
C LEU A 92 -2.80 8.76 -11.99
N ARG A 93 -1.54 8.31 -11.95
CA ARG A 93 -0.48 8.81 -12.82
C ARG A 93 0.01 7.69 -13.73
N PRO A 94 -0.01 7.86 -15.07
CA PRO A 94 0.55 6.88 -15.98
C PRO A 94 2.06 6.77 -15.79
N THR A 95 2.58 5.54 -15.89
CA THR A 95 4.02 5.23 -15.79
C THR A 95 4.71 5.26 -17.15
N ASN A 96 3.98 4.96 -18.23
CA ASN A 96 4.46 5.01 -19.60
C ASN A 96 4.37 6.44 -20.15
N ILE A 97 5.21 7.33 -19.64
CA ILE A 97 5.36 8.68 -20.21
C ILE A 97 6.62 8.75 -21.07
N THR A 98 6.52 9.44 -22.19
CA THR A 98 7.69 9.82 -22.99
C THR A 98 8.63 10.65 -22.11
N PRO A 99 9.95 10.37 -22.10
CA PRO A 99 10.90 11.19 -21.35
C PRO A 99 10.75 12.68 -21.70
N GLY A 100 10.50 13.51 -20.70
CA GLY A 100 10.30 14.96 -20.86
C GLY A 100 8.84 15.42 -21.04
N ALA A 101 7.86 14.51 -21.12
CA ALA A 101 6.45 14.86 -21.08
C ALA A 101 5.93 14.95 -19.65
N THR A 102 5.10 15.97 -19.36
CA THR A 102 4.37 16.06 -18.10
C THR A 102 3.32 14.95 -18.06
N ALA A 103 3.38 14.06 -17.06
CA ALA A 103 2.38 13.02 -16.89
C ALA A 103 1.00 13.65 -16.62
N GLU A 104 0.06 13.45 -17.54
CA GLU A 104 -1.33 13.84 -17.33
C GLU A 104 -1.94 12.97 -16.22
N THR A 105 -2.54 13.60 -15.20
CA THR A 105 -3.28 12.87 -14.16
C THR A 105 -4.56 12.31 -14.76
N LEU A 106 -4.75 11.00 -14.59
CA LEU A 106 -5.94 10.28 -14.98
C LEU A 106 -6.85 10.08 -13.77
N TYR A 107 -8.14 9.97 -14.01
CA TYR A 107 -9.15 9.81 -12.97
C TYR A 107 -9.91 8.52 -13.20
N SER A 108 -10.14 7.73 -12.15
CA SER A 108 -10.88 6.47 -12.29
C SER A 108 -11.72 6.16 -11.06
N ARG A 109 -12.77 5.38 -11.26
CA ARG A 109 -13.55 4.75 -10.19
C ARG A 109 -13.13 3.29 -9.94
N ALA A 110 -12.35 2.72 -10.85
CA ALA A 110 -11.83 1.37 -10.69
C ALA A 110 -10.75 1.37 -9.60
N GLY A 111 -11.03 0.70 -8.48
CA GLY A 111 -10.11 0.62 -7.35
C GLY A 111 -9.47 -0.75 -7.15
N ALA A 112 -9.30 -1.53 -8.22
CA ALA A 112 -8.53 -2.76 -8.19
C ALA A 112 -7.03 -2.43 -8.25
N PHE A 113 -6.39 -2.35 -7.08
CA PHE A 113 -4.97 -2.02 -6.95
C PHE A 113 -4.14 -3.19 -6.44
N GLY A 114 -2.86 -3.16 -6.75
CA GLY A 114 -1.84 -4.07 -6.27
C GLY A 114 -0.57 -3.33 -5.89
N LEU A 115 0.27 -3.97 -5.08
CA LEU A 115 1.59 -3.46 -4.72
C LEU A 115 2.62 -3.93 -5.77
N SER A 116 3.35 -3.00 -6.39
CA SER A 116 4.46 -3.32 -7.28
C SER A 116 5.70 -3.76 -6.51
N ALA A 117 6.68 -4.38 -7.18
CA ALA A 117 7.97 -4.76 -6.61
C ALA A 117 8.73 -3.58 -5.98
N ASP A 118 8.53 -2.37 -6.51
CA ASP A 118 9.11 -1.13 -5.96
C ASP A 118 8.32 -0.56 -4.76
N GLY A 119 7.28 -1.25 -4.29
CA GLY A 119 6.42 -0.80 -3.20
C GLY A 119 5.42 0.30 -3.60
N THR A 120 5.28 0.61 -4.88
CA THR A 120 4.28 1.60 -5.34
C THR A 120 2.93 0.93 -5.57
N ILE A 121 1.84 1.59 -5.18
CA ILE A 121 0.47 1.09 -5.45
C ILE A 121 0.10 1.39 -6.90
N VAL A 122 -0.22 0.35 -7.66
CA VAL A 122 -0.52 0.40 -9.10
C VAL A 122 -1.81 -0.34 -9.42
N ASN A 123 -2.51 0.06 -10.49
CA ASN A 123 -3.59 -0.72 -11.06
C ASN A 123 -3.08 -1.73 -12.12
N ALA A 124 -3.98 -2.56 -12.65
CA ALA A 124 -3.66 -3.54 -13.70
C ALA A 124 -3.11 -2.92 -15.00
N SER A 125 -3.33 -1.62 -15.24
CA SER A 125 -2.78 -0.87 -16.38
C SER A 125 -1.42 -0.24 -16.08
N GLY A 126 -0.83 -0.51 -14.91
CA GLY A 126 0.45 0.05 -14.47
C GLY A 126 0.39 1.52 -14.07
N GLN A 127 -0.80 2.10 -13.91
CA GLN A 127 -0.97 3.48 -13.46
C GLN A 127 -0.81 3.54 -11.93
N GLN A 128 -0.07 4.51 -11.44
CA GLN A 128 0.25 4.68 -10.02
C GLN A 128 -0.84 5.48 -9.30
N LEU A 129 -1.27 4.99 -8.14
CA LEU A 129 -2.24 5.69 -7.30
C LEU A 129 -1.59 6.89 -6.61
N LEU A 130 -2.21 8.07 -6.73
CA LEU A 130 -1.73 9.29 -6.09
C LEU A 130 -2.31 9.46 -4.69
N GLY A 131 -1.49 9.96 -3.79
CA GLY A 131 -1.86 10.32 -2.42
C GLY A 131 -1.09 11.57 -1.96
N TRP A 132 -1.56 12.16 -0.87
CA TRP A 132 -0.83 13.20 -0.18
C TRP A 132 0.20 12.60 0.78
N PRO A 133 1.37 13.24 0.92
CA PRO A 133 2.30 12.89 1.96
C PRO A 133 1.70 13.21 3.33
N VAL A 134 1.94 12.32 4.28
CA VAL A 134 1.49 12.46 5.67
C VAL A 134 2.70 12.44 6.59
N ALA A 135 2.57 13.06 7.76
CA ALA A 135 3.47 12.82 8.87
C ALA A 135 3.26 11.41 9.44
N MET A 136 4.19 10.93 10.28
CA MET A 136 4.13 9.58 10.85
C MET A 136 2.87 9.32 11.69
N ASP A 137 2.25 10.39 12.21
CA ASP A 137 0.98 10.39 12.95
C ASP A 137 -0.27 10.33 12.04
N GLY A 138 -0.10 10.36 10.72
CA GLY A 138 -1.19 10.31 9.73
C GLY A 138 -1.78 11.67 9.36
N HIS A 139 -1.28 12.79 9.90
CA HIS A 139 -1.73 14.12 9.49
C HIS A 139 -1.22 14.49 8.10
N THR A 140 -2.10 15.04 7.26
CA THR A 140 -1.76 15.52 5.92
C THR A 140 -0.90 16.76 5.98
N LEU A 141 0.21 16.75 5.24
CA LEU A 141 1.10 17.91 5.14
C LEU A 141 0.56 18.97 4.17
N SER A 142 -0.25 18.56 3.20
CA SER A 142 -0.89 19.42 2.20
C SER A 142 -2.10 18.69 1.60
N GLU A 143 -3.17 19.43 1.30
CA GLU A 143 -4.36 18.91 0.62
C GLU A 143 -4.51 19.46 -0.81
N ALA A 144 -3.42 19.95 -1.40
CA ALA A 144 -3.42 20.44 -2.78
C ALA A 144 -3.18 19.29 -3.77
N LEU A 145 -3.85 19.29 -4.92
CA LEU A 145 -3.61 18.28 -5.95
C LEU A 145 -2.15 18.31 -6.48
N GLY A 146 -1.53 19.50 -6.53
CA GLY A 146 -0.16 19.67 -7.02
C GLY A 146 0.93 19.08 -6.12
N THR A 147 0.62 18.78 -4.85
CA THR A 147 1.54 18.11 -3.92
C THR A 147 1.31 16.60 -3.84
N ALA A 148 0.34 16.08 -4.60
CA ALA A 148 0.08 14.66 -4.69
C ALA A 148 1.23 13.94 -5.38
N MET A 149 1.68 12.85 -4.76
CA MET A 149 2.74 11.99 -5.27
C MET A 149 2.25 10.54 -5.33
N PRO A 150 2.88 9.68 -6.15
CA PRO A 150 2.58 8.25 -6.12
C PRO A 150 2.76 7.72 -4.72
N LEU A 151 1.76 6.96 -4.26
CA LEU A 151 1.81 6.34 -2.97
C LEU A 151 2.81 5.17 -3.00
N LYS A 152 3.96 5.38 -2.35
CA LYS A 152 5.04 4.40 -2.23
C LYS A 152 5.13 3.92 -0.78
N ILE A 153 4.91 2.64 -0.60
CA ILE A 153 5.03 1.91 0.66
C ILE A 153 6.39 1.23 0.66
N PRO A 154 7.35 1.64 1.51
CA PRO A 154 8.58 0.88 1.70
C PRO A 154 8.26 -0.59 2.03
N LEU A 155 8.95 -1.53 1.40
CA LEU A 155 8.78 -2.96 1.72
C LEU A 155 9.47 -3.35 3.03
N ALA A 156 10.34 -2.47 3.52
CA ALA A 156 11.03 -2.64 4.77
C ALA A 156 11.30 -1.28 5.43
N MET A 157 11.37 -1.28 6.75
CA MET A 157 11.58 -0.09 7.58
C MET A 157 12.75 -0.31 8.54
N GLY A 158 13.40 0.79 8.90
CA GLY A 158 14.57 0.79 9.76
C GLY A 158 15.88 0.67 8.98
N PHE A 159 16.95 1.11 9.64
CA PHE A 159 18.31 0.91 9.17
C PHE A 159 18.92 -0.21 10.01
N PRO A 160 19.58 -1.20 9.39
CA PRO A 160 20.31 -2.18 10.17
C PRO A 160 21.43 -1.48 10.96
N ALA A 161 21.59 -1.87 12.21
CA ALA A 161 22.65 -1.37 13.07
C ALA A 161 23.22 -2.52 13.91
N ALA A 162 24.53 -2.71 13.84
CA ALA A 162 25.23 -3.70 14.64
C ALA A 162 25.06 -3.41 16.13
N THR A 163 24.96 -4.47 16.94
CA THR A 163 24.91 -4.34 18.40
C THR A 163 26.22 -3.73 18.90
N SER A 164 26.14 -2.55 19.51
CA SER A 164 27.28 -1.88 20.15
C SER A 164 27.14 -1.78 21.67
N ARG A 165 25.91 -1.94 22.19
CA ARG A 165 25.62 -1.93 23.62
C ARG A 165 24.75 -3.13 23.98
N LEU A 166 25.14 -3.78 25.06
CA LEU A 166 24.46 -4.93 25.65
C LEU A 166 24.29 -4.67 27.14
N SER A 167 23.10 -4.86 27.67
CA SER A 167 22.81 -4.76 29.10
C SER A 167 22.17 -6.06 29.55
N MET A 168 22.78 -6.72 30.53
CA MET A 168 22.32 -7.99 31.05
C MET A 168 22.26 -7.96 32.58
N GLU A 169 21.17 -8.50 33.12
CA GLU A 169 21.07 -8.76 34.56
C GLU A 169 21.22 -10.26 34.79
N LEU A 170 22.25 -10.64 35.52
CA LEU A 170 22.53 -12.03 35.85
C LEU A 170 22.27 -12.30 37.33
N SER A 171 21.72 -13.48 37.63
CA SER A 171 21.71 -14.06 38.97
C SER A 171 22.76 -15.15 39.01
N LEU A 172 23.84 -14.93 39.74
CA LEU A 172 24.96 -15.86 39.87
C LEU A 172 24.89 -16.62 41.19
N PRO A 173 25.31 -17.90 41.24
CA PRO A 173 25.27 -18.68 42.47
C PRO A 173 26.35 -18.22 43.46
N THR A 174 26.00 -18.18 44.75
CA THR A 174 26.95 -17.97 45.86
C THR A 174 27.80 -19.21 46.12
N ASP A 175 27.19 -20.40 46.05
CA ASP A 175 27.84 -21.66 46.38
C ASP A 175 28.95 -22.01 45.37
N PRO A 176 30.20 -22.25 45.81
CA PRO A 176 31.29 -22.72 44.93
C PRO A 176 30.99 -24.07 44.26
N ALA A 177 30.17 -24.95 44.86
CA ALA A 177 29.78 -26.22 44.26
C ALA A 177 28.82 -26.05 43.05
N MET A 178 28.22 -24.86 42.90
CA MET A 178 27.34 -24.53 41.79
C MET A 178 28.07 -23.83 40.63
N ALA A 179 29.40 -23.81 40.61
CA ALA A 179 30.21 -23.20 39.54
C ALA A 179 30.27 -24.03 38.23
N GLY A 180 29.30 -24.92 38.00
CA GLY A 180 29.25 -25.71 36.77
C GLY A 180 30.37 -26.75 36.66
N ALA A 181 30.92 -26.91 35.46
CA ALA A 181 31.97 -27.88 35.15
C ALA A 181 33.40 -27.33 35.35
N GLN A 182 33.53 -26.10 35.87
CA GLN A 182 34.83 -25.47 36.08
C GLN A 182 35.68 -26.28 37.08
N GLU A 183 36.87 -26.70 36.66
CA GLU A 183 37.70 -27.64 37.44
C GLU A 183 38.38 -26.97 38.66
N ALA A 184 38.78 -25.71 38.53
CA ALA A 184 39.48 -24.97 39.59
C ALA A 184 39.05 -23.48 39.62
N VAL A 185 39.05 -22.89 40.82
CA VAL A 185 38.80 -21.46 41.06
C VAL A 185 40.00 -20.88 41.82
N PRO A 186 40.84 -20.02 41.20
CA PRO A 186 40.85 -19.61 39.79
C PRO A 186 41.23 -20.76 38.83
N PRO A 187 40.90 -20.67 37.53
CA PRO A 187 41.31 -21.66 36.54
C PRO A 187 42.84 -21.78 36.43
N SER A 188 43.32 -23.00 36.21
CA SER A 188 44.74 -23.30 35.96
C SER A 188 45.13 -23.13 34.48
N ALA A 189 44.17 -23.24 33.58
CA ALA A 189 44.30 -23.06 32.13
C ALA A 189 43.66 -21.75 31.67
N PRO A 190 44.12 -21.14 30.57
CA PRO A 190 43.46 -19.97 29.99
C PRO A 190 42.05 -20.33 29.51
N PHE A 191 41.16 -19.34 29.46
CA PHE A 191 39.80 -19.52 28.96
C PHE A 191 39.78 -20.13 27.55
N ALA A 192 38.97 -21.17 27.37
CA ALA A 192 38.73 -21.80 26.07
C ALA A 192 37.23 -22.17 25.95
N ALA A 193 36.52 -21.54 25.01
CA ALA A 193 35.07 -21.72 24.85
C ALA A 193 34.64 -23.19 24.58
N ASN A 194 35.50 -23.96 23.92
CA ASN A 194 35.26 -25.37 23.61
C ASN A 194 35.56 -26.33 24.78
N ASP A 195 36.19 -25.84 25.85
CA ASP A 195 36.53 -26.63 27.03
C ASP A 195 35.66 -26.21 28.23
N PRO A 196 34.68 -27.04 28.63
CA PRO A 196 33.76 -26.73 29.72
C PRO A 196 34.44 -26.66 31.10
N THR A 197 35.69 -27.10 31.22
CA THR A 197 36.45 -27.03 32.49
C THR A 197 37.01 -25.64 32.78
N THR A 198 37.04 -24.76 31.76
CA THR A 198 37.68 -23.43 31.84
C THR A 198 36.73 -22.31 32.25
N TRP A 199 35.41 -22.55 32.31
CA TRP A 199 34.39 -21.55 32.62
C TRP A 199 33.29 -22.10 33.52
N ALA A 200 32.66 -21.23 34.31
CA ALA A 200 31.61 -21.62 35.26
C ALA A 200 30.22 -21.63 34.63
N HIS A 201 29.87 -20.53 33.95
CA HIS A 201 28.55 -20.35 33.36
C HIS A 201 28.66 -19.78 31.95
N ARG A 202 27.68 -20.14 31.11
CA ARG A 202 27.49 -19.56 29.80
C ARG A 202 26.04 -19.16 29.59
N THR A 203 25.81 -18.13 28.81
CA THR A 203 24.47 -17.73 28.38
C THR A 203 24.48 -17.13 26.99
N ASN A 204 23.38 -17.29 26.27
CA ASN A 204 23.25 -16.77 24.91
C ASN A 204 22.91 -15.28 24.97
N VAL A 205 23.49 -14.53 24.04
CA VAL A 205 23.36 -13.10 23.96
C VAL A 205 22.76 -12.72 22.60
N PRO A 206 21.66 -11.95 22.58
CA PRO A 206 21.14 -11.43 21.32
C PRO A 206 22.09 -10.36 20.75
N MET A 207 22.68 -10.64 19.58
CA MET A 207 23.54 -9.71 18.85
C MET A 207 23.15 -9.62 17.38
N PHE A 208 23.37 -8.45 16.77
CA PHE A 208 23.14 -8.18 15.36
C PHE A 208 24.42 -7.71 14.66
N ASP A 209 24.59 -8.08 13.39
CA ASP A 209 25.68 -7.59 12.52
C ASP A 209 25.34 -6.23 11.90
N ALA A 210 26.28 -5.69 11.11
CA ALA A 210 26.10 -4.43 10.39
C ALA A 210 24.97 -4.49 9.35
N GLU A 211 24.63 -5.68 8.85
CA GLU A 211 23.51 -5.93 7.93
C GLU A 211 22.18 -6.19 8.65
N GLY A 212 22.16 -6.18 9.99
CA GLY A 212 20.96 -6.38 10.81
C GLY A 212 20.50 -7.84 10.88
N ARG A 213 21.37 -8.80 10.57
CA ARG A 213 21.14 -10.24 10.78
C ARG A 213 21.48 -10.62 12.21
N SER A 214 20.73 -11.56 12.77
CA SER A 214 21.00 -12.11 14.10
C SER A 214 22.27 -12.97 14.04
N ILE A 215 23.15 -12.76 15.00
CA ILE A 215 24.41 -13.49 15.18
C ILE A 215 24.32 -14.36 16.43
N GLU A 216 24.98 -15.51 16.41
CA GLU A 216 25.19 -16.31 17.60
C GLU A 216 26.32 -15.70 18.45
N ALA A 217 25.96 -15.23 19.64
CA ALA A 217 26.91 -14.75 20.63
C ALA A 217 26.64 -15.40 21.99
N GLU A 218 27.71 -15.69 22.70
CA GLU A 218 27.69 -16.35 23.99
C GLU A 218 28.55 -15.58 24.98
N LEU A 219 27.99 -15.33 26.16
CA LEU A 219 28.70 -14.76 27.29
C LEU A 219 29.17 -15.89 28.19
N TYR A 220 30.47 -15.96 28.41
CA TYR A 220 31.11 -16.89 29.32
C TYR A 220 31.54 -16.17 30.60
N LEU A 221 31.22 -16.76 31.74
CA LEU A 221 31.62 -16.27 33.06
C LEU A 221 32.55 -17.29 33.70
N VAL A 222 33.76 -16.86 34.00
CA VAL A 222 34.83 -17.66 34.60
C VAL A 222 34.98 -17.22 36.06
N ARG A 223 34.77 -18.10 37.02
CA ARG A 223 34.90 -17.73 38.44
C ARG A 223 36.38 -17.65 38.81
N THR A 224 36.84 -16.51 39.29
CA THR A 224 38.27 -16.26 39.60
C THR A 224 38.57 -16.23 41.09
N SER A 225 37.58 -15.94 41.93
CA SER A 225 37.76 -15.95 43.38
C SER A 225 36.52 -16.47 44.12
N ASN A 226 36.77 -17.09 45.28
CA ASN A 226 35.76 -17.54 46.23
C ASN A 226 35.87 -16.75 47.53
N PRO A 227 34.76 -16.58 48.27
CA PRO A 227 34.80 -15.90 49.54
C PRO A 227 35.66 -16.69 50.53
N SER A 228 36.55 -15.99 51.22
CA SER A 228 37.45 -16.54 52.24
C SER A 228 37.44 -15.63 53.48
N GLU A 229 38.00 -16.09 54.60
CA GLU A 229 38.11 -15.27 55.82
C GLU A 229 38.87 -13.95 55.59
N ALA A 230 39.76 -13.89 54.60
CA ALA A 230 40.55 -12.71 54.25
C ALA A 230 39.87 -11.78 53.24
N SER A 231 38.90 -12.26 52.46
CA SER A 231 38.14 -11.47 51.49
C SER A 231 36.75 -12.07 51.29
N PRO A 232 35.67 -11.35 51.62
CA PRO A 232 34.30 -11.85 51.50
C PRO A 232 33.76 -11.83 50.06
N ASN A 233 34.61 -11.51 49.08
CA ASN A 233 34.17 -11.22 47.72
C ASN A 233 34.19 -12.48 46.83
N THR A 234 33.29 -12.51 45.85
CA THR A 234 33.32 -13.47 44.75
C THR A 234 33.50 -12.71 43.44
N SER A 235 34.48 -13.09 42.64
CA SER A 235 34.79 -12.43 41.37
C SER A 235 34.62 -13.37 40.19
N TYR A 236 34.09 -12.82 39.10
CA TYR A 236 33.95 -13.48 37.80
C TYR A 236 34.67 -12.67 36.73
N GLU A 237 35.42 -13.34 35.87
CA GLU A 237 35.95 -12.79 34.63
C GLU A 237 34.96 -13.09 33.50
N VAL A 238 34.77 -12.12 32.61
CA VAL A 238 33.74 -12.16 31.58
C VAL A 238 34.38 -12.21 30.20
N HIS A 239 34.04 -13.22 29.42
CA HIS A 239 34.46 -13.36 28.03
C HIS A 239 33.24 -13.37 27.12
N LEU A 240 33.31 -12.64 26.00
CA LEU A 240 32.27 -12.64 24.98
C LEU A 240 32.80 -13.33 23.73
N VAL A 241 32.08 -14.36 23.29
CA VAL A 241 32.38 -15.11 22.07
C VAL A 241 31.29 -14.81 21.06
N ARG A 242 31.68 -14.52 19.83
CA ARG A 242 30.79 -14.21 18.70
C ARG A 242 31.17 -15.10 17.53
N ASP A 243 30.23 -15.84 16.96
CA ASP A 243 30.46 -16.78 15.86
C ASP A 243 31.61 -17.77 16.12
N GLY A 244 31.78 -18.19 17.38
CA GLY A 244 32.88 -19.06 17.81
C GLY A 244 34.25 -18.36 17.95
N ILE A 245 34.34 -17.06 17.70
CA ILE A 245 35.56 -16.25 17.89
C ILE A 245 35.43 -15.43 19.17
N GLN A 246 36.41 -15.54 20.06
CA GLN A 246 36.48 -14.71 21.26
C GLN A 246 36.81 -13.26 20.89
N LEU A 247 36.04 -12.32 21.42
CA LEU A 247 36.33 -10.89 21.29
C LEU A 247 37.42 -10.48 22.27
N GLU A 248 38.30 -9.58 21.84
CA GLU A 248 39.41 -9.07 22.64
C GLU A 248 38.88 -8.14 23.74
N PRO A 249 39.02 -8.54 25.02
CA PRO A 249 38.43 -7.81 26.11
C PRO A 249 39.27 -6.56 26.49
N GLY A 250 38.60 -5.50 26.93
CA GLY A 250 39.22 -4.22 27.30
C GLY A 250 39.95 -4.24 28.64
N ALA A 251 40.35 -3.09 29.17
CA ALA A 251 41.12 -3.03 30.42
C ALA A 251 40.37 -3.58 31.66
N ALA A 252 39.04 -3.52 31.66
CA ALA A 252 38.18 -4.06 32.72
C ALA A 252 37.41 -5.28 32.19
N GLN A 253 37.56 -6.41 32.88
CA GLN A 253 37.00 -7.72 32.47
C GLN A 253 36.43 -8.50 33.66
N GLN A 254 36.67 -8.03 34.88
CA GLN A 254 36.28 -8.68 36.11
C GLN A 254 35.10 -7.96 36.75
N VAL A 255 34.21 -8.76 37.33
CA VAL A 255 33.00 -8.35 38.03
C VAL A 255 33.07 -8.96 39.42
N THR A 256 33.03 -8.13 40.46
CA THR A 256 33.21 -8.57 41.85
C THR A 256 31.99 -8.25 42.68
N PHE A 257 31.50 -9.25 43.39
CA PHE A 257 30.35 -9.17 44.27
C PHE A 257 30.80 -9.26 45.74
N GLY A 258 30.14 -8.49 46.60
CA GLY A 258 30.36 -8.51 48.04
C GLY A 258 29.65 -9.65 48.76
N ALA A 259 29.87 -9.78 50.07
CA ALA A 259 29.19 -10.78 50.92
C ALA A 259 27.67 -10.61 50.99
N ASP A 260 27.17 -9.40 50.77
CA ASP A 260 25.73 -9.08 50.68
C ASP A 260 25.10 -9.50 49.35
N GLY A 261 25.93 -9.98 48.41
CA GLY A 261 25.54 -10.39 47.06
C GLY A 261 25.31 -9.22 46.10
N ALA A 262 25.63 -7.99 46.52
CA ALA A 262 25.59 -6.82 45.66
C ALA A 262 26.87 -6.72 44.81
N LEU A 263 26.75 -6.05 43.66
CA LEU A 263 27.86 -5.78 42.78
C LEU A 263 28.73 -4.63 43.35
N VAL A 264 29.99 -4.93 43.67
CA VAL A 264 30.94 -3.99 44.30
C VAL A 264 31.92 -3.40 43.29
N ASP A 265 32.34 -4.17 42.29
CA ASP A 265 33.22 -3.74 41.21
C ASP A 265 32.81 -4.36 39.87
N GLY A 266 33.05 -3.68 38.76
CA GLY A 266 32.57 -4.10 37.43
C GLY A 266 31.13 -3.69 37.10
N SER A 267 30.59 -2.66 37.78
CA SER A 267 29.28 -2.05 37.45
C SER A 267 29.33 -1.13 36.22
N GLY A 268 30.54 -0.73 35.79
CA GLY A 268 30.76 0.00 34.55
C GLY A 268 30.64 -0.91 33.31
N ALA A 269 30.55 -0.30 32.13
CA ALA A 269 30.48 -1.06 30.89
C ALA A 269 31.83 -1.72 30.55
N LEU A 270 31.85 -3.05 30.51
CA LEU A 270 32.96 -3.87 30.00
C LEU A 270 33.01 -3.74 28.49
N SER A 271 34.18 -3.51 27.91
CA SER A 271 34.33 -3.34 26.46
C SER A 271 34.96 -4.57 25.83
N PHE A 272 34.40 -5.05 24.72
CA PHE A 272 34.91 -6.19 23.94
C PHE A 272 35.09 -5.75 22.50
N SER A 273 36.29 -5.87 21.97
CA SER A 273 36.65 -5.43 20.62
C SER A 273 36.81 -6.60 19.67
N GLY A 274 36.30 -6.46 18.45
CA GLY A 274 36.45 -7.44 17.38
C GLY A 274 36.67 -6.78 16.02
N SER A 275 36.71 -7.59 14.97
CA SER A 275 36.89 -7.13 13.59
C SER A 275 35.80 -6.17 13.10
N GLU A 276 34.60 -6.24 13.68
CA GLU A 276 33.44 -5.41 13.30
C GLU A 276 33.11 -4.28 14.27
N GLY A 277 33.98 -4.04 15.25
CA GLY A 277 33.85 -2.93 16.20
C GLY A 277 33.83 -3.38 17.66
N THR A 278 33.53 -2.41 18.53
CA THR A 278 33.54 -2.61 19.98
C THR A 278 32.12 -2.72 20.52
N VAL A 279 31.89 -3.74 21.33
CA VAL A 279 30.64 -3.98 22.07
C VAL A 279 30.87 -3.62 23.53
N SER A 280 30.03 -2.75 24.09
CA SER A 280 30.03 -2.46 25.52
C SER A 280 28.95 -3.28 26.23
N LEU A 281 29.35 -4.14 27.16
CA LEU A 281 28.47 -4.94 28.01
C LEU A 281 28.35 -4.30 29.40
N SER A 282 27.13 -4.01 29.83
CA SER A 282 26.80 -3.65 31.20
C SER A 282 26.20 -4.84 31.93
N LEU A 283 26.75 -5.15 33.11
CA LEU A 283 26.22 -6.14 34.05
C LEU A 283 25.62 -5.48 35.31
N ALA A 284 25.27 -4.19 35.20
CA ALA A 284 24.60 -3.45 36.27
C ALA A 284 23.39 -4.23 36.80
N ASP A 285 23.19 -4.17 38.11
CA ASP A 285 22.09 -4.85 38.83
C ASP A 285 22.14 -6.39 38.83
N SER A 286 23.23 -6.99 38.33
CA SER A 286 23.53 -8.40 38.59
C SER A 286 23.76 -8.65 40.08
N VAL A 287 23.38 -9.83 40.56
CA VAL A 287 23.42 -10.19 41.99
C VAL A 287 23.89 -11.62 42.20
N LEU A 288 24.50 -11.85 43.36
CA LEU A 288 24.68 -13.21 43.86
C LEU A 288 23.46 -13.67 44.67
N ARG A 289 23.06 -14.92 44.46
CA ARG A 289 21.99 -15.58 45.23
C ARG A 289 22.34 -17.03 45.49
N ASP A 290 21.74 -17.59 46.53
CA ASP A 290 21.77 -19.03 46.81
C ASP A 290 20.77 -19.79 45.91
N ARG A 291 20.96 -19.66 44.59
CA ARG A 291 20.16 -20.30 43.54
C ARG A 291 21.04 -20.57 42.31
N PRO A 292 20.66 -21.54 41.46
CA PRO A 292 21.35 -21.78 40.20
C PRO A 292 21.41 -20.54 39.30
N PHE A 293 22.41 -20.49 38.43
CA PHE A 293 22.60 -19.41 37.48
C PHE A 293 21.34 -19.15 36.63
N GLN A 294 20.98 -17.88 36.48
CA GLN A 294 19.85 -17.45 35.66
C GLN A 294 20.13 -16.09 35.00
N THR A 295 19.82 -15.98 33.70
CA THR A 295 19.71 -14.69 33.02
C THR A 295 18.34 -14.08 33.32
N ARG A 296 18.32 -12.93 34.02
CA ARG A 296 17.08 -12.24 34.43
C ARG A 296 16.58 -11.30 33.34
N SER A 297 17.48 -10.56 32.73
CA SER A 297 17.18 -9.70 31.59
C SER A 297 18.38 -9.68 30.64
N ALA A 298 18.11 -9.50 29.35
CA ALA A 298 19.11 -9.25 28.32
C ALA A 298 18.50 -8.29 27.31
N SER A 299 19.16 -7.16 27.10
CA SER A 299 18.72 -6.12 26.16
C SER A 299 19.91 -5.59 25.37
N HIS A 300 19.67 -5.19 24.12
CA HIS A 300 20.70 -4.69 23.23
C HIS A 300 20.16 -3.53 22.40
N ASN A 301 21.06 -2.77 21.78
CA ASN A 301 20.71 -1.68 20.87
C ASN A 301 20.81 -2.04 19.38
N GLY A 302 21.20 -3.27 19.04
CA GLY A 302 21.19 -3.75 17.65
C GLY A 302 19.81 -3.63 17.01
N GLN A 303 19.79 -3.21 15.75
CA GLN A 303 18.57 -2.99 14.98
C GLN A 303 18.59 -3.85 13.72
N THR A 304 17.45 -4.47 13.41
CA THR A 304 17.22 -5.17 12.16
C THR A 304 16.26 -4.38 11.29
N GLN A 305 16.34 -4.59 9.98
CA GLN A 305 15.35 -4.06 9.06
C GLN A 305 14.07 -4.91 9.17
N THR A 306 12.96 -4.28 9.53
CA THR A 306 11.67 -4.94 9.66
C THR A 306 10.93 -4.93 8.33
N GLN A 307 10.47 -6.10 7.89
CA GLN A 307 9.70 -6.23 6.65
C GLN A 307 8.24 -5.80 6.85
N LEU A 308 7.60 -5.35 5.78
CA LEU A 308 6.18 -5.03 5.76
C LEU A 308 5.37 -6.31 6.03
N THR A 309 4.66 -6.34 7.15
CA THR A 309 3.79 -7.47 7.54
C THR A 309 2.38 -7.26 7.02
N THR A 310 1.86 -6.04 7.12
CA THR A 310 0.45 -5.74 6.84
C THR A 310 0.29 -4.31 6.36
N LEU A 311 -0.52 -4.14 5.31
CA LEU A 311 -1.02 -2.85 4.85
C LEU A 311 -2.52 -2.76 5.17
N ASP A 312 -2.96 -1.62 5.66
CA ASP A 312 -4.35 -1.30 5.98
C ASP A 312 -4.68 0.11 5.47
N ILE A 313 -5.93 0.32 5.04
CA ILE A 313 -6.40 1.59 4.50
C ILE A 313 -7.70 1.93 5.22
N ASP A 314 -7.69 3.03 5.97
CA ASP A 314 -8.87 3.46 6.69
C ASP A 314 -9.93 4.10 5.77
N SER A 315 -11.14 4.31 6.28
CA SER A 315 -12.24 4.92 5.51
C SER A 315 -12.01 6.40 5.16
N LYS A 316 -11.04 7.05 5.81
CA LYS A 316 -10.59 8.41 5.54
C LYS A 316 -9.44 8.45 4.52
N GLY A 317 -9.01 7.29 4.04
CA GLY A 317 -7.96 7.09 3.04
C GLY A 317 -6.54 7.09 3.57
N THR A 318 -6.30 7.12 4.88
CA THR A 318 -4.94 7.01 5.42
C THR A 318 -4.45 5.57 5.24
N VAL A 319 -3.26 5.44 4.68
CA VAL A 319 -2.62 4.16 4.42
C VAL A 319 -1.61 3.86 5.53
N TRP A 320 -1.92 2.82 6.29
CA TRP A 320 -1.17 2.37 7.46
C TRP A 320 -0.36 1.12 7.09
N ALA A 321 0.94 1.19 7.30
CA ALA A 321 1.83 0.05 7.15
C ALA A 321 2.28 -0.45 8.53
N VAL A 322 2.33 -1.76 8.70
CA VAL A 322 2.85 -2.42 9.90
C VAL A 322 4.12 -3.16 9.52
N TYR A 323 5.21 -2.83 10.20
CA TYR A 323 6.51 -3.47 10.02
C TYR A 323 6.88 -4.22 11.29
N GLY A 324 6.97 -5.56 11.23
CA GLY A 324 7.25 -6.36 12.42
C GLY A 324 6.16 -6.24 13.51
N SER A 325 6.55 -6.01 14.76
CA SER A 325 5.67 -6.04 15.93
C SER A 325 5.07 -4.67 16.28
N GLU A 326 3.85 -4.49 15.76
CA GLU A 326 2.70 -3.75 16.32
C GLU A 326 2.53 -2.25 16.03
N GLU A 327 3.58 -1.44 15.92
CA GLU A 327 3.35 -0.01 15.65
C GLU A 327 3.00 0.24 14.17
N ARG A 328 1.82 0.83 13.94
CA ARG A 328 1.36 1.21 12.60
C ARG A 328 1.94 2.57 12.23
N VAL A 329 2.56 2.67 11.07
CA VAL A 329 3.13 3.91 10.55
C VAL A 329 2.34 4.36 9.32
N ALA A 330 1.88 5.61 9.34
CA ALA A 330 1.21 6.20 8.18
C ALA A 330 2.21 6.43 7.04
N GLN A 331 1.86 5.99 5.83
CA GLN A 331 2.72 6.11 4.63
C GLN A 331 2.18 7.12 3.61
N GLY A 332 0.90 7.48 3.72
CA GLY A 332 0.26 8.48 2.88
C GLY A 332 -1.23 8.52 3.13
N LYS A 333 -1.91 9.50 2.55
CA LYS A 333 -3.36 9.58 2.55
C LYS A 333 -3.88 9.69 1.12
N LEU A 334 -4.80 8.81 0.77
CA LEU A 334 -5.48 8.83 -0.51
C LEU A 334 -6.26 10.13 -0.64
N LEU A 335 -6.20 10.70 -1.84
CA LEU A 335 -7.01 11.85 -2.21
C LEU A 335 -8.09 11.41 -3.19
N LEU A 336 -9.25 12.04 -3.11
CA LEU A 336 -10.28 11.94 -4.12
C LEU A 336 -10.35 13.22 -4.91
N VAL A 337 -10.68 13.12 -6.18
CA VAL A 337 -10.90 14.27 -7.06
C VAL A 337 -12.35 14.30 -7.49
N ASN A 338 -12.96 15.47 -7.43
CA ASN A 338 -14.28 15.73 -7.95
C ASN A 338 -14.23 16.85 -9.00
N PHE A 339 -15.27 16.92 -9.84
CA PHE A 339 -15.40 17.88 -10.92
C PHE A 339 -16.74 18.58 -10.82
N SER A 340 -16.78 19.86 -11.21
CA SER A 340 -18.06 20.58 -11.31
C SER A 340 -18.99 19.95 -12.35
N ASN A 341 -18.42 19.40 -13.43
CA ASN A 341 -19.17 18.70 -14.47
C ASN A 341 -18.46 17.38 -14.89
N PRO A 342 -18.77 16.25 -14.23
CA PRO A 342 -18.20 14.95 -14.60
C PRO A 342 -18.49 14.55 -16.05
N GLY A 343 -19.63 14.98 -16.61
CA GLY A 343 -20.02 14.69 -18.01
C GLY A 343 -19.13 15.35 -19.06
N GLY A 344 -18.28 16.31 -18.68
CA GLY A 344 -17.27 16.92 -19.55
C GLY A 344 -15.95 16.15 -19.62
N LEU A 345 -15.78 15.10 -18.81
CA LEU A 345 -14.54 14.32 -18.79
C LEU A 345 -14.34 13.55 -20.10
N ARG A 346 -13.09 13.49 -20.57
CA ARG A 346 -12.74 12.70 -21.76
C ARG A 346 -12.41 11.28 -21.35
N VAL A 347 -13.00 10.29 -22.02
CA VAL A 347 -12.72 8.87 -21.80
C VAL A 347 -11.35 8.52 -22.40
N MET A 348 -10.47 7.90 -21.62
CA MET A 348 -9.12 7.49 -22.04
C MET A 348 -9.00 5.97 -22.26
N GLY A 349 -10.05 5.21 -21.93
CA GLY A 349 -10.03 3.74 -21.92
C GLY A 349 -9.64 3.18 -20.54
N ALA A 350 -9.73 1.86 -20.36
CA ALA A 350 -9.42 1.17 -19.09
C ALA A 350 -10.13 1.77 -17.84
N ALA A 351 -11.38 2.22 -18.02
CA ALA A 351 -12.15 2.95 -16.99
C ALA A 351 -11.46 4.21 -16.44
N ALA A 352 -10.55 4.81 -17.22
CA ALA A 352 -9.87 6.07 -16.90
C ALA A 352 -10.44 7.24 -17.71
N PHE A 353 -10.40 8.41 -17.06
CA PHE A 353 -10.92 9.68 -17.55
C PHE A 353 -9.84 10.76 -17.45
N ALA A 354 -9.86 11.73 -18.35
CA ALA A 354 -9.01 12.92 -18.33
C ALA A 354 -9.85 14.19 -18.20
N ALA A 355 -9.30 15.18 -17.51
CA ALA A 355 -9.95 16.48 -17.35
C ALA A 355 -9.95 17.26 -18.68
N THR A 356 -11.00 18.03 -18.91
CA THR A 356 -11.15 18.92 -20.06
C THR A 356 -11.51 20.33 -19.59
N THR A 357 -11.58 21.28 -20.53
CA THR A 357 -12.13 22.61 -20.24
C THR A 357 -13.59 22.54 -19.78
N ASP A 358 -14.37 21.58 -20.31
CA ASP A 358 -15.80 21.45 -20.07
C ASP A 358 -16.12 20.74 -18.74
N SER A 359 -15.18 19.94 -18.22
CA SER A 359 -15.31 19.32 -16.89
C SER A 359 -15.07 20.31 -15.75
N GLY A 360 -14.39 21.42 -16.05
CA GLY A 360 -13.81 22.32 -15.07
C GLY A 360 -12.51 21.77 -14.47
N LEU A 361 -11.94 22.54 -13.54
CA LEU A 361 -10.70 22.19 -12.85
C LEU A 361 -10.93 21.02 -11.86
N PRO A 362 -9.94 20.13 -11.69
CA PRO A 362 -10.02 19.05 -10.70
C PRO A 362 -9.97 19.62 -9.28
N MET A 363 -10.97 19.27 -8.46
CA MET A 363 -11.04 19.62 -7.05
C MET A 363 -10.64 18.41 -6.21
N ALA A 364 -9.47 18.47 -5.58
CA ALA A 364 -9.01 17.41 -4.68
C ALA A 364 -9.56 17.62 -3.26
N GLY A 365 -9.80 16.51 -2.55
CA GLY A 365 -10.24 16.51 -1.16
C GLY A 365 -9.99 15.16 -0.50
N SER A 366 -10.06 15.15 0.84
CA SER A 366 -9.94 13.91 1.60
C SER A 366 -11.22 13.07 1.49
N PRO A 367 -11.12 11.74 1.42
CA PRO A 367 -12.26 10.84 1.61
C PRO A 367 -13.06 11.16 2.88
N GLY A 368 -14.39 11.15 2.77
CA GLY A 368 -15.31 11.52 3.85
C GLY A 368 -15.36 13.02 4.19
N GLY A 369 -14.59 13.86 3.48
CA GLY A 369 -14.67 15.31 3.57
C GLY A 369 -15.92 15.88 2.87
N SER A 370 -16.16 17.18 3.03
CA SER A 370 -17.30 17.85 2.38
C SER A 370 -17.23 17.72 0.85
N GLY A 371 -18.27 17.13 0.25
CA GLY A 371 -18.34 16.91 -1.20
C GLY A 371 -17.63 15.66 -1.73
N PHE A 372 -17.08 14.81 -0.84
CA PHE A 372 -16.40 13.57 -1.19
C PHE A 372 -17.01 12.36 -0.48
N GLY A 373 -17.03 11.23 -1.19
CA GLY A 373 -17.47 9.94 -0.66
C GLY A 373 -16.49 9.35 0.36
N LEU A 374 -16.95 8.33 1.08
CA LEU A 374 -16.11 7.53 1.96
C LEU A 374 -15.35 6.48 1.15
N LEU A 375 -14.20 6.04 1.68
CA LEU A 375 -13.52 4.86 1.13
C LEU A 375 -13.92 3.61 1.89
N ARG A 376 -14.04 2.52 1.15
CA ARG A 376 -14.22 1.18 1.68
C ARG A 376 -13.12 0.28 1.17
N SER A 377 -12.26 -0.15 2.08
CA SER A 377 -11.23 -1.17 1.81
C SER A 377 -11.84 -2.56 1.78
N GLY A 378 -11.26 -3.46 0.98
CA GLY A 378 -11.76 -4.83 0.84
C GLY A 378 -12.94 -4.95 -0.11
N ALA A 379 -13.20 -3.97 -0.97
CA ALA A 379 -14.37 -3.92 -1.83
C ALA A 379 -14.10 -3.25 -3.18
N LEU A 380 -14.89 -3.63 -4.20
CA LEU A 380 -14.84 -3.06 -5.54
C LEU A 380 -16.21 -2.56 -5.97
N GLU A 381 -16.23 -1.44 -6.71
CA GLU A 381 -17.43 -0.93 -7.38
C GLU A 381 -17.60 -1.62 -8.75
N LYS A 382 -18.72 -2.33 -8.96
CA LYS A 382 -19.09 -2.89 -10.26
C LYS A 382 -19.52 -1.81 -11.24
N ALA A 383 -19.62 -2.17 -12.52
CA ALA A 383 -20.26 -1.31 -13.52
C ALA A 383 -21.68 -0.89 -13.05
N ASN A 384 -22.08 0.34 -13.35
CA ASN A 384 -23.43 0.85 -13.10
C ASN A 384 -24.44 0.45 -14.20
N VAL A 385 -24.17 -0.63 -14.92
CA VAL A 385 -24.95 -1.09 -16.06
C VAL A 385 -25.85 -2.26 -15.61
N ASP A 386 -27.16 -2.14 -15.84
CA ASP A 386 -28.09 -3.26 -15.69
C ASP A 386 -28.24 -3.99 -17.03
N LEU A 387 -27.77 -5.24 -17.07
CA LEU A 387 -27.84 -6.08 -18.27
C LEU A 387 -29.28 -6.25 -18.79
N THR A 388 -30.27 -6.34 -17.90
CA THR A 388 -31.66 -6.54 -18.29
C THR A 388 -32.19 -5.32 -19.03
N GLU A 389 -31.89 -4.13 -18.52
CA GLU A 389 -32.28 -2.87 -19.14
C GLU A 389 -31.58 -2.68 -20.49
N GLU A 390 -30.27 -2.94 -20.55
CA GLU A 390 -29.50 -2.82 -21.80
C GLU A 390 -29.99 -3.80 -22.88
N LEU A 391 -30.38 -5.03 -22.53
CA LEU A 391 -30.94 -5.97 -23.50
C LEU A 391 -32.28 -5.50 -24.07
N VAL A 392 -33.13 -4.86 -23.26
CA VAL A 392 -34.39 -4.25 -23.73
C VAL A 392 -34.11 -3.05 -24.62
N ASN A 393 -33.15 -2.21 -24.24
CA ASN A 393 -32.71 -1.06 -25.04
C ASN A 393 -32.16 -1.53 -26.40
N LEU A 394 -31.37 -2.62 -26.42
CA LEU A 394 -30.83 -3.19 -27.66
C LEU A 394 -31.94 -3.66 -28.60
N ILE A 395 -32.95 -4.35 -28.08
CA ILE A 395 -34.11 -4.79 -28.87
C ILE A 395 -34.87 -3.58 -29.43
N THR A 396 -35.01 -2.53 -28.64
CA THR A 396 -35.69 -1.29 -29.05
C THR A 396 -34.90 -0.59 -30.17
N ALA A 397 -33.58 -0.44 -30.01
CA ALA A 397 -32.70 0.15 -31.01
C ALA A 397 -32.68 -0.68 -32.32
N GLN A 398 -32.68 -2.01 -32.23
CA GLN A 398 -32.78 -2.90 -33.38
C GLN A 398 -34.12 -2.74 -34.12
N ARG A 399 -35.25 -2.63 -33.40
CA ARG A 399 -36.55 -2.37 -34.01
C ARG A 399 -36.59 -1.00 -34.71
N ASN A 400 -35.99 0.03 -34.10
CA ASN A 400 -35.88 1.36 -34.71
C ASN A 400 -35.03 1.36 -35.99
N TYR A 401 -33.94 0.60 -36.00
CA TYR A 401 -33.11 0.37 -37.18
C TYR A 401 -33.93 -0.31 -38.30
N GLN A 402 -34.64 -1.39 -37.99
CA GLN A 402 -35.48 -2.11 -38.96
C GLN A 402 -36.61 -1.24 -39.52
N ALA A 403 -37.26 -0.43 -38.68
CA ALA A 403 -38.30 0.50 -39.10
C ALA A 403 -37.75 1.55 -40.07
N SER A 404 -36.58 2.13 -39.76
CA SER A 404 -35.90 3.13 -40.60
C SER A 404 -35.44 2.52 -41.93
N ALA A 405 -34.92 1.29 -41.92
CA ALA A 405 -34.55 0.53 -43.13
C ALA A 405 -35.77 0.26 -44.03
N LYS A 406 -36.92 -0.12 -43.45
CA LYS A 406 -38.16 -0.34 -44.21
C LYS A 406 -38.67 0.95 -44.85
N ALA A 407 -38.53 2.09 -44.16
CA ALA A 407 -38.87 3.40 -44.72
C ALA A 407 -37.95 3.77 -45.91
N MET A 408 -36.65 3.47 -45.84
CA MET A 408 -35.73 3.63 -46.98
C MET A 408 -36.12 2.74 -48.16
N GLU A 409 -36.43 1.46 -47.93
CA GLU A 409 -36.85 0.52 -48.96
C GLU A 409 -38.11 1.00 -49.70
N THR A 410 -39.11 1.46 -48.93
CA THR A 410 -40.34 2.03 -49.48
C THR A 410 -40.05 3.27 -50.34
N SER A 411 -39.16 4.15 -49.86
CA SER A 411 -38.75 5.32 -50.62
C SER A 411 -38.00 4.97 -51.91
N SER A 412 -37.18 3.92 -51.90
CA SER A 412 -36.46 3.42 -53.08
C SER A 412 -37.44 2.85 -54.11
N SER A 413 -38.38 2.01 -53.67
CA SER A 413 -39.42 1.43 -54.51
C SER A 413 -40.29 2.50 -55.20
N MET A 414 -40.67 3.56 -54.49
CA MET A 414 -41.40 4.70 -55.07
C MET A 414 -40.59 5.41 -56.16
N MET A 415 -39.28 5.66 -55.93
CA MET A 415 -38.42 6.28 -56.95
C MET A 415 -38.28 5.40 -58.19
N GLN A 416 -38.13 4.09 -58.01
CA GLN A 416 -38.03 3.15 -59.14
C GLN A 416 -39.33 3.12 -59.94
N THR A 417 -40.49 3.17 -59.27
CA THR A 417 -41.80 3.30 -59.92
C THR A 417 -41.89 4.59 -60.74
N ILE A 418 -41.43 5.72 -60.19
CA ILE A 418 -41.40 7.01 -60.90
C ILE A 418 -40.46 6.95 -62.12
N MET A 419 -39.31 6.30 -62.01
CA MET A 419 -38.39 6.14 -63.16
C MET A 419 -39.02 5.30 -64.27
N ASN A 420 -39.71 4.21 -63.92
CA ASN A 420 -40.39 3.34 -64.88
C ASN A 420 -41.61 4.01 -65.54
N LEU A 421 -42.17 5.08 -64.95
CA LEU A 421 -43.23 5.87 -65.58
C LEU A 421 -42.71 6.89 -66.60
N ARG A 422 -41.40 7.18 -66.60
CA ARG A 422 -40.76 8.08 -67.59
C ARG A 422 -40.13 7.35 -68.78
N SER A 423 -39.98 6.03 -68.72
CA SER A 423 -39.63 5.16 -69.85
C SER A 423 -40.90 4.69 -70.56
#